data_AF-A0A3R6HY12-F1
#
_entry.id   AF-A0A3R6HY12-F1
#
_cell.length_a   1.000
_cell.length_b   1.000
_cell.length_c   1.000
_cell.angle_alpha   90.00
_cell.angle_beta   90.00
_cell.angle_gamma   90.00
#
_symmetry.space_group_name_H-M   'P 1'
#
loop_
_entity.id
_entity.type
_entity.pdbx_description
1 polymer ?
#
loop_
_entity_poly.entity_id
_entity_poly.type
_entity_poly.pdbx_seq_one_letter_code
_entity_poly.pdbx_strand_id
1 'polypeptide(L)' 'MDIFDKIELQDCPICGGAGLLEEENGNSFYVACMDCGSRSVNIDYKEEAKREDAAQRAADLWNTGKVISSHPGE' A
#
# COMPACT_ATOMS: atom_id res chain seq x y z
N MET A 1 9.81 15.39 -8.35
CA MET A 1 9.96 13.93 -8.50
C MET A 1 9.01 13.31 -7.53
N ASP A 2 7.97 12.68 -8.04
CA ASP A 2 6.89 12.11 -7.26
C ASP A 2 7.40 10.93 -6.42
N ILE A 3 6.90 10.83 -5.19
CA ILE A 3 7.27 9.75 -4.25
C ILE A 3 6.95 8.36 -4.83
N PHE A 4 5.90 8.29 -5.64
CA PHE A 4 5.45 7.09 -6.34
C PHE A 4 6.47 6.55 -7.33
N ASP A 5 7.34 7.40 -7.90
CA ASP A 5 8.39 6.99 -8.84
C ASP A 5 9.59 6.33 -8.12
N LYS A 6 9.78 6.66 -6.83
CA LYS A 6 10.86 6.09 -6.01
C LYS A 6 10.47 4.75 -5.36
N ILE A 7 9.18 4.45 -5.29
CA ILE A 7 8.65 3.33 -4.53
C ILE A 7 8.34 2.18 -5.49
N GLU A 8 9.08 1.09 -5.38
CA GLU A 8 8.82 -0.13 -6.14
C GLU A 8 7.76 -0.99 -5.47
N LEU A 9 6.63 -1.19 -6.14
CA LEU A 9 5.56 -2.07 -5.71
C LEU A 9 5.65 -3.42 -6.42
N GLN A 10 5.61 -4.49 -5.65
CA GLN A 10 5.47 -5.85 -6.17
C GLN A 10 4.02 -6.15 -6.55
N ASP A 11 3.84 -7.21 -7.33
CA ASP A 11 2.54 -7.80 -7.59
C ASP A 11 1.83 -8.25 -6.30
N CYS A 12 0.51 -8.35 -6.38
CA CYS A 12 -0.33 -8.67 -5.26
C CYS A 12 0.02 -10.08 -4.75
N PRO A 13 0.39 -10.23 -3.46
CA PRO A 13 0.73 -11.52 -2.90
C PRO A 13 -0.45 -12.51 -2.87
N ILE A 14 -1.68 -12.04 -3.12
CA ILE A 14 -2.91 -12.85 -3.10
C ILE A 14 -3.29 -13.37 -4.50
N CYS A 15 -3.39 -12.48 -5.49
CA CYS A 15 -3.82 -12.84 -6.85
C CYS A 15 -2.78 -12.60 -7.95
N GLY A 16 -1.62 -12.02 -7.63
CA GLY A 16 -0.63 -11.59 -8.62
C GLY A 16 -1.02 -10.34 -9.42
N GLY A 17 -2.14 -9.69 -9.08
CA GLY A 17 -2.58 -8.45 -9.73
C GLY A 17 -1.71 -7.24 -9.37
N ALA A 18 -1.88 -6.12 -10.06
CA ALA A 18 -1.13 -4.90 -9.75
C ALA A 18 -1.56 -4.29 -8.41
N GLY A 19 -0.57 -3.92 -7.57
CA GLY A 19 -0.78 -3.08 -6.39
C GLY A 19 -0.68 -1.61 -6.75
N LEU A 20 -1.61 -0.80 -6.27
CA LEU A 20 -1.63 0.65 -6.46
C LEU A 20 -1.48 1.34 -5.11
N LEU A 21 -0.48 2.21 -4.98
CA LEU A 21 -0.31 3.05 -3.80
C LEU A 21 -1.24 4.26 -3.91
N GLU A 22 -2.11 4.42 -2.91
CA GLU A 22 -3.06 5.51 -2.80
C GLU A 22 -2.82 6.31 -1.52
N GLU A 23 -3.06 7.62 -1.59
CA GLU A 23 -3.02 8.55 -0.47
C GLU A 23 -4.45 8.83 0.01
N GLU A 24 -4.82 8.34 1.20
CA GLU A 24 -6.13 8.59 1.80
C GLU A 24 -6.09 9.87 2.65
N ASN A 25 -6.94 10.82 2.27
CA ASN A 25 -7.19 12.08 2.99
C ASN A 25 -5.94 12.95 3.25
N GLY A 26 -4.88 12.79 2.46
CA GLY A 26 -3.66 13.59 2.54
C GLY A 26 -2.86 13.41 3.84
N ASN A 27 -3.15 12.37 4.61
CA ASN A 27 -2.50 12.07 5.89
C ASN A 27 -2.25 10.58 6.11
N SER A 28 -2.57 9.73 5.13
CA SER A 28 -2.31 8.31 5.21
C SER A 28 -2.04 7.69 3.84
N PHE A 29 -1.24 6.64 3.80
CA PHE A 29 -0.98 5.86 2.58
C PHE A 29 -1.36 4.40 2.75
N TYR A 30 -1.79 3.79 1.66
CA TYR A 30 -2.05 2.35 1.60
C TYR A 30 -1.87 1.85 0.17
N VAL A 31 -1.61 0.56 0.02
CA VAL A 31 -1.59 -0.10 -1.28
C VAL A 31 -2.83 -0.96 -1.40
N ALA A 32 -3.54 -0.90 -2.52
CA ALA A 32 -4.67 -1.77 -2.80
C ALA A 32 -4.52 -2.46 -4.16
N CYS A 33 -4.97 -3.70 -4.25
CA CYS A 33 -5.13 -4.39 -5.52
C CYS A 33 -6.58 -4.28 -5.97
N MET A 34 -6.76 -3.73 -7.18
CA MET A 34 -8.06 -3.55 -7.81
C MET A 34 -8.68 -4.85 -8.36
N ASP A 35 -7.90 -5.93 -8.40
CA ASP A 35 -8.33 -7.21 -8.96
C ASP A 35 -8.99 -8.10 -7.89
N CYS A 36 -8.32 -8.29 -6.75
CA CYS A 36 -8.83 -9.11 -5.64
C CYS A 36 -9.41 -8.31 -4.46
N GLY A 37 -9.25 -6.99 -4.45
CA GLY A 37 -9.69 -6.12 -3.34
C GLY A 37 -8.84 -6.23 -2.07
N SER A 38 -7.68 -6.89 -2.13
CA SER A 38 -6.73 -6.93 -1.01
C SER A 38 -6.04 -5.58 -0.86
N ARG A 39 -5.76 -5.16 0.38
CA ARG A 39 -5.10 -3.88 0.65
C ARG A 39 -4.10 -3.98 1.80
N SER A 40 -3.03 -3.19 1.79
CA SER A 40 -2.16 -3.03 2.95
C SER A 40 -2.90 -2.30 4.08
N VAL A 41 -2.31 -2.31 5.27
CA VAL A 41 -2.72 -1.39 6.35
C VAL A 41 -2.46 0.07 5.92
N ASN A 42 -3.32 0.96 6.40
CA ASN A 42 -3.16 2.41 6.22
C ASN A 42 -2.06 2.91 7.17
N ILE A 43 -1.08 3.62 6.62
CA ILE A 43 0.02 4.22 7.36
C ILE A 43 -0.25 5.71 7.49
N ASP A 44 -0.64 6.15 8.67
CA ASP A 44 -0.84 7.55 8.97
C ASP A 44 0.50 8.29 9.14
N TYR A 45 0.54 9.51 8.61
CA TYR A 45 1.62 10.46 8.82
C TYR A 45 1.03 11.82 9.21
N LYS A 46 1.66 12.44 10.22
CA LYS A 46 1.27 13.78 10.69
C LYS A 46 2.14 14.89 10.12
N GLU A 47 3.32 14.53 9.63
CA GLU A 47 4.35 15.46 9.19
C GLU A 47 4.65 15.19 7.71
N GLU A 48 4.77 16.22 6.89
CA GLU A 48 5.09 16.08 5.47
C GLU A 48 6.45 15.38 5.25
N ALA A 49 7.41 15.57 6.16
CA ALA A 49 8.69 14.86 6.14
C ALA A 49 8.53 13.33 6.30
N LYS A 50 7.44 12.87 6.92
CA LYS A 50 7.10 11.45 7.06
C LYS A 50 6.18 10.93 5.96
N ARG A 51 5.75 11.80 5.05
CA ARG A 51 4.93 11.40 3.89
C ARG A 51 5.65 10.34 3.05
N GLU A 52 6.93 10.57 2.75
CA GLU A 52 7.77 9.62 2.00
C GLU A 52 7.96 8.30 2.76
N ASP A 53 8.23 8.38 4.08
CA ASP A 53 8.39 7.21 4.94
C ASP A 53 7.09 6.38 5.04
N ALA A 54 5.94 7.05 5.15
CA ALA A 54 4.64 6.38 5.21
C ALA A 54 4.29 5.66 3.91
N ALA A 55 4.53 6.32 2.77
CA ALA A 55 4.38 5.72 1.45
C ALA A 55 5.30 4.50 1.27
N GLN A 56 6.57 4.63 1.67
CA GLN A 56 7.55 3.53 1.62
C GLN A 56 7.14 2.35 2.51
N ARG A 57 6.63 2.63 3.72
CA ARG A 57 6.14 1.59 4.64
C ARG A 57 4.91 0.87 4.09
N ALA A 58 3.97 1.60 3.49
CA ALA A 58 2.80 1.00 2.87
C ALA A 58 3.21 0.01 1.76
N ALA A 59 4.18 0.40 0.92
CA ALA A 59 4.76 -0.46 -0.10
C ALA A 59 5.56 -1.64 0.48
N ASP A 60 6.38 -1.43 1.51
CA ASP A 60 7.14 -2.50 2.17
C ASP A 60 6.20 -3.57 2.76
N LEU A 61 5.11 -3.16 3.39
CA LEU A 61 4.09 -4.05 3.92
C LEU A 61 3.43 -4.87 2.82
N TRP A 62 3.10 -4.21 1.70
CA TRP A 62 2.58 -4.88 0.52
C TRP A 62 3.55 -5.93 -0.03
N ASN A 63 4.80 -5.52 -0.27
CA ASN A 63 5.86 -6.36 -0.83
C ASN A 63 6.23 -7.54 0.09
N THR A 64 6.14 -7.35 1.41
CA THR A 64 6.34 -8.41 2.41
C THR A 64 5.18 -9.40 2.48
N GLY A 65 4.07 -9.14 1.77
CA GLY A 65 2.88 -9.98 1.81
C GLY A 65 1.93 -9.67 2.98
N LYS A 66 2.16 -8.59 3.74
CA LYS A 66 1.33 -8.18 4.87
C LYS A 66 0.12 -7.36 4.40
N VAL A 67 -0.77 -8.04 3.68
CA VAL A 67 -1.99 -7.47 3.15
C VAL A 67 -3.21 -7.99 3.89
N ILE A 68 -4.20 -7.12 4.02
CA ILE A 68 -5.54 -7.41 4.52
C ILE A 68 -6.38 -7.85 3.32
N SER A 69 -6.61 -9.16 3.21
CA SER A 69 -7.54 -9.72 2.23
C SER A 69 -8.92 -9.87 2.86
N SER A 70 -9.96 -9.37 2.19
CA SER A 70 -11.35 -9.48 2.65
C SER A 70 -11.97 -10.85 2.39
N HIS A 71 -11.20 -11.91 2.10
CA HIS A 71 -11.76 -13.25 1.89
C HIS A 71 -12.32 -13.78 3.22
N PRO A 72 -13.65 -13.79 3.42
CA PRO A 72 -14.25 -14.31 4.63
C PRO A 72 -14.51 -15.80 4.38
N GLY A 73 -13.58 -16.66 4.79
CA GLY A 73 -13.84 -18.09 4.82
C GLY A 73 -12.62 -18.95 4.56
N GLU A 74 -11.98 -19.39 5.64
CA GLU A 74 -12.02 -20.80 6.03
C GLU A 74 -12.44 -20.91 7.50
#